data_AF-A0A950SJT7-F1
#
_entry.id   AF-A0A950SJT7-F1
#
_cell.length_a   1.000
_cell.length_b   1.000
_cell.length_c   1.000
_cell.angle_alpha   90.00
_cell.angle_beta   90.00
_cell.angle_gamma   90.00
#
_symmetry.space_group_name_H-M   'P 1'
#
loop_
_entity.id
_entity.type
_entity.pdbx_description
1 polymer ?
#
loop_
_entity_poly.entity_id
_entity_poly.type
_entity_poly.pdbx_seq_one_letter_code
_entity_poly.pdbx_strand_id
1 'polypeptide(L)'
;MASASGQILSVLATSGRFERLARGLPGGDRVAYHLALRYVAGRERGDAFARTRELAEGGLSASIDFFGENVTDPSEAEGVADSYVCLAGALKDAPAGTFVSLDLSHIGLDQPGDGTRRRLTRIAEALPAGARLQVGAEQAERADRILGSVIAVAKTGAPVSATVQANLKRSPSDANRLADAGVPIRLVKGAYLEKPSIAHASGEPTDLAFLDLAHELHRAGAGLALGTHDPVLREALLRALPGIGVEMLLGVRPEDARALAARNVAVRIYVPYGNNWFRYAMRRLAESRRT
;
A
#
# COMPACT_ATOMS: atom_id res chain seq x y z
N MET A 1 18.81 -14.91 -4.80
CA MET A 1 18.23 -15.78 -5.85
C MET A 1 16.79 -16.09 -5.46
N ALA A 2 15.78 -15.60 -6.20
CA ALA A 2 14.40 -16.02 -5.95
C ALA A 2 14.26 -17.52 -6.23
N SER A 3 13.78 -18.31 -5.27
CA SER A 3 13.61 -19.75 -5.48
C SER A 3 12.64 -19.99 -6.65
N ALA A 4 12.90 -21.00 -7.48
CA ALA A 4 12.04 -21.39 -8.61
C ALA A 4 10.57 -21.59 -8.18
N SER A 5 10.36 -22.01 -6.93
CA SER A 5 9.03 -22.14 -6.30
C SER A 5 8.28 -20.81 -6.15
N GLY A 6 8.97 -19.71 -5.81
CA GLY A 6 8.35 -18.40 -5.65
C GLY A 6 7.99 -17.73 -6.98
N GLN A 7 8.74 -18.01 -8.06
CA GLN A 7 8.40 -17.53 -9.40
C GLN A 7 7.17 -18.27 -9.95
N ILE A 8 7.09 -19.60 -9.74
CA ILE A 8 5.92 -20.40 -10.10
C ILE A 8 4.68 -19.93 -9.33
N LEU A 9 4.78 -19.66 -8.03
CA LEU A 9 3.66 -19.14 -7.23
C LEU A 9 3.21 -17.75 -7.67
N SER A 10 4.16 -16.86 -8.03
CA SER A 10 3.84 -15.53 -8.56
C SER A 10 3.08 -15.59 -9.88
N VAL A 11 3.44 -16.53 -10.77
CA VAL A 11 2.76 -16.75 -12.05
C VAL A 11 1.37 -17.36 -11.84
N LEU A 12 1.25 -18.33 -10.91
CA LEU A 12 -0.02 -18.94 -10.54
C LEU A 12 -0.98 -17.94 -9.86
N ALA A 13 -0.46 -17.04 -9.01
CA ALA A 13 -1.20 -15.97 -8.34
C ALA A 13 -1.85 -14.98 -9.32
N THR A 14 -1.23 -14.76 -10.49
CA THR A 14 -1.75 -13.91 -11.56
C THR A 14 -2.61 -14.66 -12.57
N SER A 15 -2.79 -15.98 -12.44
CA SER A 15 -3.48 -16.79 -13.45
C SER A 15 -4.97 -16.96 -13.14
N GLY A 16 -5.83 -16.35 -13.97
CA GLY A 16 -7.29 -16.49 -13.84
C GLY A 16 -7.80 -17.93 -14.03
N ARG A 17 -7.01 -18.83 -14.64
CA ARG A 17 -7.34 -20.25 -14.77
C ARG A 17 -7.18 -21.00 -13.44
N PHE A 18 -6.13 -20.70 -12.67
CA PHE A 18 -5.92 -21.30 -11.35
C PHE A 18 -6.94 -20.79 -10.34
N GLU A 19 -7.29 -19.49 -10.39
CA GLU A 19 -8.37 -18.93 -9.58
C GLU A 19 -9.69 -19.68 -9.80
N ARG A 20 -10.10 -19.87 -11.07
CA ARG A 20 -11.32 -20.61 -11.39
C ARG A 20 -11.27 -22.07 -10.96
N LEU A 21 -10.12 -22.73 -11.06
CA LEU A 21 -9.95 -24.12 -10.65
C LEU A 21 -10.01 -24.26 -9.12
N ALA A 22 -9.26 -23.44 -8.38
CA ALA A 22 -9.22 -23.48 -6.91
C ALA A 22 -10.58 -23.14 -6.29
N ARG A 23 -11.31 -22.18 -6.87
CA ARG A 23 -12.65 -21.78 -6.41
C ARG A 23 -13.75 -22.72 -6.91
N GLY A 24 -13.51 -23.46 -8.00
CA GLY A 24 -14.47 -24.38 -8.62
C GLY A 24 -14.56 -25.76 -7.95
N LEU A 25 -13.62 -26.13 -7.07
CA LEU A 25 -13.70 -27.36 -6.29
C LEU A 25 -14.78 -27.25 -5.19
N PRO A 26 -15.56 -28.31 -4.88
CA PRO A 26 -16.51 -28.29 -3.77
C PRO A 26 -15.84 -27.89 -2.46
N GLY A 27 -16.26 -26.76 -1.86
CA GLY A 27 -15.65 -26.22 -0.63
C GLY A 27 -14.30 -25.49 -0.83
N GLY A 28 -13.73 -25.48 -2.04
CA GLY A 28 -12.44 -24.86 -2.34
C GLY A 28 -12.43 -23.35 -2.10
N ASP A 29 -13.49 -22.63 -2.48
CA ASP A 29 -13.61 -21.18 -2.21
C ASP A 29 -13.59 -20.88 -0.70
N ARG A 30 -14.27 -21.69 0.12
CA ARG A 30 -14.29 -21.53 1.58
C ARG A 30 -12.93 -21.77 2.22
N VAL A 31 -12.22 -22.83 1.82
CA VAL A 31 -10.89 -23.15 2.33
C VAL A 31 -9.87 -22.09 1.90
N ALA A 32 -9.88 -21.70 0.62
CA ALA A 32 -8.99 -20.66 0.10
C ALA A 32 -9.25 -19.31 0.80
N TYR A 33 -10.53 -18.97 1.02
CA TYR A 33 -10.91 -17.75 1.73
C TYR A 33 -10.45 -17.78 3.20
N HIS A 34 -10.62 -18.90 3.90
CA HIS A 34 -10.15 -19.03 5.28
C HIS A 34 -8.63 -18.83 5.42
N LEU A 35 -7.85 -19.34 4.47
CA LEU A 35 -6.40 -19.09 4.41
C LEU A 35 -6.08 -17.62 4.05
N ALA A 36 -6.91 -17.00 3.21
CA ALA A 36 -6.76 -15.61 2.83
C ALA A 36 -7.05 -14.63 3.99
N LEU A 37 -7.92 -14.98 4.95
CA LEU A 37 -8.25 -14.15 6.13
C LEU A 37 -7.03 -13.82 7.00
N ARG A 38 -5.92 -14.53 6.82
CA ARG A 38 -4.63 -14.13 7.40
C ARG A 38 -4.13 -12.79 6.83
N TYR A 39 -4.36 -12.53 5.55
CA TYR A 39 -3.80 -11.41 4.78
C TYR A 39 -4.85 -10.38 4.35
N VAL A 40 -6.14 -10.69 4.43
CA VAL A 40 -7.25 -9.76 4.17
C VAL A 40 -8.16 -9.69 5.39
N ALA A 41 -8.76 -8.53 5.66
CA ALA A 41 -9.66 -8.38 6.80
C ALA A 41 -11.00 -9.09 6.59
N GLY A 42 -11.47 -9.14 5.35
CA GLY A 42 -12.74 -9.74 5.00
C GLY A 42 -13.25 -9.24 3.65
N ARG A 43 -14.55 -9.43 3.40
CA ARG A 43 -15.19 -9.00 2.14
C ARG A 43 -15.90 -7.67 2.31
N GLU A 44 -16.31 -7.35 3.52
CA GLU A 44 -17.13 -6.18 3.81
C GLU A 44 -16.34 -5.12 4.57
N ARG A 45 -16.80 -3.87 4.47
CA ARG A 45 -16.23 -2.75 5.23
C ARG A 45 -16.29 -3.01 6.73
N GLY A 46 -17.35 -3.67 7.23
CA GLY A 46 -17.47 -4.03 8.64
C GLY A 46 -16.31 -4.89 9.13
N ASP A 47 -15.88 -5.87 8.34
CA ASP A 47 -14.74 -6.73 8.64
C ASP A 47 -13.45 -5.93 8.78
N ALA A 48 -13.22 -4.98 7.87
CA ALA A 48 -12.05 -4.09 7.92
C ALA A 48 -12.01 -3.26 9.20
N PHE A 49 -13.15 -2.68 9.61
CA PHE A 49 -13.24 -1.90 10.83
C PHE A 49 -13.07 -2.75 12.09
N ALA A 50 -13.65 -3.95 12.14
CA ALA A 50 -13.42 -4.89 13.23
C ALA A 50 -11.93 -5.22 13.36
N ARG A 51 -11.28 -5.55 12.24
CA ARG A 51 -9.84 -5.84 12.22
C ARG A 51 -8.99 -4.65 12.63
N THR A 52 -9.36 -3.43 12.22
CA THR A 52 -8.68 -2.21 12.65
C THR A 52 -8.78 -1.98 14.15
N ARG A 53 -9.91 -2.28 14.80
CA ARG A 53 -10.05 -2.18 16.26
C ARG A 53 -9.16 -3.18 17.00
N GLU A 54 -9.13 -4.43 16.54
CA GLU A 54 -8.24 -5.46 17.10
C GLU A 54 -6.75 -5.05 17.01
N LEU A 55 -6.35 -4.44 15.89
CA LEU A 55 -4.99 -3.93 15.73
C LEU A 55 -4.69 -2.77 16.70
N ALA A 56 -5.66 -1.87 16.88
CA ALA A 56 -5.52 -0.74 17.80
C ALA A 56 -5.38 -1.17 19.27
N GLU A 57 -6.08 -2.22 19.69
CA GLU A 57 -5.90 -2.83 21.02
C GLU A 57 -4.46 -3.34 21.25
N GLY A 58 -3.77 -3.74 20.17
CA GLY A 58 -2.37 -4.13 20.19
C GLY A 58 -1.37 -2.97 20.02
N GLY A 59 -1.83 -1.71 20.05
CA GLY A 59 -0.99 -0.52 19.85
C GLY A 59 -0.59 -0.27 18.39
N LEU A 60 -1.25 -0.91 17.42
CA LEU A 60 -0.98 -0.77 16.00
C LEU A 60 -2.03 0.13 15.34
N SER A 61 -1.60 1.02 14.44
CA SER A 61 -2.53 1.77 13.59
C SER A 61 -2.85 1.00 12.30
N ALA A 62 -3.86 1.43 11.55
CA ALA A 62 -4.26 0.79 10.30
C ALA A 62 -4.27 1.74 9.10
N SER A 63 -4.24 1.16 7.90
CA SER A 63 -4.50 1.79 6.61
C SER A 63 -5.44 0.88 5.83
N ILE A 64 -6.72 1.24 5.76
CA ILE A 64 -7.78 0.40 5.18
C ILE A 64 -7.83 0.60 3.67
N ASP A 65 -7.90 -0.49 2.90
CA ASP A 65 -7.98 -0.46 1.44
C ASP A 65 -9.18 -1.28 0.93
N PHE A 66 -10.09 -0.61 0.19
CA PHE A 66 -11.08 -1.31 -0.63
C PHE A 66 -10.38 -1.82 -1.89
N PHE A 67 -9.75 -2.98 -1.78
CA PHE A 67 -8.71 -3.39 -2.71
C PHE A 67 -9.25 -3.68 -4.12
N GLY A 68 -8.60 -3.07 -5.10
CA GLY A 68 -8.82 -3.27 -6.52
C GLY A 68 -7.86 -2.41 -7.35
N GLU A 69 -7.78 -2.69 -8.64
CA GLU A 69 -6.86 -2.02 -9.56
C GLU A 69 -7.44 -2.07 -11.00
N ASN A 70 -6.95 -1.19 -11.88
CA ASN A 70 -7.16 -1.24 -13.33
C ASN A 70 -8.62 -1.10 -13.81
N VAL A 71 -9.40 -0.22 -13.18
CA VAL A 71 -10.73 0.14 -13.67
C VAL A 71 -10.60 1.07 -14.87
N THR A 72 -11.19 0.70 -16.00
CA THR A 72 -11.14 1.49 -17.24
C THR A 72 -12.48 2.10 -17.59
N ASP A 73 -13.60 1.51 -17.16
CA ASP A 73 -14.93 2.05 -17.40
C ASP A 73 -15.18 3.31 -16.53
N PRO A 74 -15.60 4.44 -17.13
CA PRO A 74 -15.86 5.67 -16.38
C PRO A 74 -16.97 5.55 -15.32
N SER A 75 -18.02 4.77 -15.57
CA SER A 75 -19.12 4.58 -14.62
C SER A 75 -18.69 3.71 -13.45
N GLU A 76 -17.93 2.65 -13.72
CA GLU A 76 -17.32 1.80 -12.68
C GLU A 76 -16.36 2.61 -11.82
N ALA A 77 -15.50 3.44 -12.42
CA ALA A 77 -14.57 4.30 -11.69
C ALA A 77 -15.28 5.26 -10.73
N GLU A 78 -16.46 5.75 -11.11
CA GLU A 78 -17.30 6.59 -10.24
C GLU A 78 -17.88 5.79 -9.08
N GLY A 79 -18.42 4.58 -9.33
CA GLY A 79 -18.93 3.70 -8.27
C GLY A 79 -17.84 3.27 -7.28
N VAL A 80 -16.61 3.04 -7.75
CA VAL A 80 -15.46 2.77 -6.88
C VAL A 80 -15.10 4.00 -6.07
N ALA A 81 -15.07 5.19 -6.68
CA ALA A 81 -14.79 6.43 -5.95
C ALA A 81 -15.85 6.71 -4.87
N ASP A 82 -17.13 6.48 -5.16
CA ASP A 82 -18.20 6.61 -4.17
C ASP A 82 -18.03 5.62 -3.01
N SER A 83 -17.55 4.40 -3.30
CA SER A 83 -17.19 3.42 -2.26
C SER A 83 -16.06 3.93 -1.36
N TYR A 84 -15.03 4.57 -1.94
CA TYR A 84 -13.95 5.19 -1.17
C TYR A 84 -14.40 6.43 -0.39
N VAL A 85 -15.31 7.26 -0.94
CA VAL A 85 -15.93 8.38 -0.21
C VAL A 85 -16.70 7.85 1.02
N CYS A 86 -17.47 6.78 0.84
CA CYS A 86 -18.17 6.11 1.94
C CYS A 86 -17.22 5.51 2.98
N LEU A 87 -16.08 4.96 2.55
CA LEU A 87 -15.03 4.47 3.44
C LEU A 87 -14.39 5.62 4.22
N ALA A 88 -13.94 6.66 3.52
CA ALA A 88 -13.31 7.85 4.10
C ALA A 88 -14.21 8.52 5.16
N GLY A 89 -15.49 8.74 4.86
CA GLY A 89 -16.43 9.33 5.81
C GLY A 89 -16.72 8.44 7.03
N ALA A 90 -16.56 7.11 6.90
CA ALA A 90 -16.74 6.17 8.01
C ALA A 90 -15.53 6.14 8.97
N LEU A 91 -14.37 6.69 8.60
CA LEU A 91 -13.20 6.73 9.50
C LEU A 91 -13.42 7.55 10.76
N LYS A 92 -14.46 8.39 10.83
CA LYS A 92 -14.84 9.11 12.06
C LYS A 92 -15.15 8.14 13.23
N ASP A 93 -15.55 6.91 12.90
CA ASP A 93 -15.91 5.86 13.85
C ASP A 93 -14.77 4.81 13.99
N ALA A 94 -13.60 5.09 13.40
CA ALA A 94 -12.41 4.24 13.48
C ALA A 94 -11.44 4.71 14.58
N PRO A 95 -10.56 3.83 15.09
CA PRO A 95 -9.46 4.22 15.96
C PRO A 95 -8.61 5.35 15.36
N ALA A 96 -8.11 6.22 16.25
CA ALA A 96 -7.28 7.36 15.86
C ALA A 96 -6.06 6.93 15.02
N GLY A 97 -5.71 7.78 14.05
CA GLY A 97 -4.61 7.50 13.14
C GLY A 97 -4.92 6.45 12.07
N THR A 98 -6.17 5.99 11.90
CA THR A 98 -6.55 5.14 10.76
C THR A 98 -6.51 5.92 9.45
N PHE A 99 -5.89 5.35 8.42
CA PHE A 99 -5.80 5.92 7.07
C PHE A 99 -6.67 5.13 6.08
N VAL A 100 -6.93 5.74 4.91
CA VAL A 100 -7.41 5.04 3.72
C VAL A 100 -6.24 4.84 2.76
N SER A 101 -6.10 3.66 2.17
CA SER A 101 -5.18 3.40 1.06
C SER A 101 -5.96 3.14 -0.22
N LEU A 102 -5.40 3.57 -1.36
CA LEU A 102 -5.89 3.20 -2.68
C LEU A 102 -4.80 3.31 -3.75
N ASP A 103 -5.01 2.59 -4.84
CA ASP A 103 -4.30 2.76 -6.10
C ASP A 103 -5.16 3.58 -7.07
N LEU A 104 -4.56 4.54 -7.78
CA LEU A 104 -5.33 5.44 -8.65
C LEU A 104 -5.92 4.70 -9.85
N SER A 105 -5.32 3.60 -10.30
CA SER A 105 -5.93 2.78 -11.34
C SER A 105 -7.26 2.17 -10.91
N HIS A 106 -7.54 2.02 -9.60
CA HIS A 106 -8.85 1.56 -9.12
C HIS A 106 -9.95 2.61 -9.36
N ILE A 107 -9.58 3.90 -9.43
CA ILE A 107 -10.50 5.02 -9.69
C ILE A 107 -10.30 5.65 -11.08
N GLY A 108 -9.70 4.90 -12.01
CA GLY A 108 -9.65 5.25 -13.43
C GLY A 108 -8.43 6.05 -13.89
N LEU A 109 -7.23 5.87 -13.31
CA LEU A 109 -6.00 6.60 -13.70
C LEU A 109 -5.72 6.66 -15.21
N ASP A 110 -6.03 5.60 -15.95
CA ASP A 110 -5.77 5.51 -17.39
C ASP A 110 -6.85 6.16 -18.26
N GLN A 111 -7.91 6.71 -17.65
CA GLN A 111 -8.91 7.48 -18.37
C GLN A 111 -8.36 8.87 -18.77
N PRO A 112 -8.74 9.39 -19.95
CA PRO A 112 -8.31 10.71 -20.38
C PRO A 112 -8.90 11.82 -19.51
N GLY A 113 -8.18 12.94 -19.43
CA GLY A 113 -8.61 14.14 -18.71
C GLY A 113 -8.30 14.11 -17.21
N ASP A 114 -9.09 14.83 -16.43
CA ASP A 114 -8.88 15.10 -15.01
C ASP A 114 -9.83 14.33 -14.09
N GLY A 115 -10.55 13.33 -14.62
CA GLY A 115 -11.55 12.54 -13.87
C GLY A 115 -10.97 11.87 -12.63
N THR A 116 -9.79 11.26 -12.75
CA THR A 116 -9.08 10.64 -11.62
C THR A 116 -8.74 11.63 -10.53
N ARG A 117 -8.27 12.83 -10.91
CA ARG A 117 -7.96 13.89 -9.94
C ARG A 117 -9.22 14.36 -9.22
N ARG A 118 -10.34 14.55 -9.93
CA ARG A 118 -11.62 14.92 -9.30
C ARG A 118 -12.08 13.86 -8.30
N ARG A 119 -12.02 12.57 -8.67
CA ARG A 119 -12.35 11.46 -7.77
C ARG A 119 -11.43 11.42 -6.55
N LEU A 120 -10.12 11.58 -6.75
CA LEU A 120 -9.15 11.65 -5.66
C LEU A 120 -9.45 12.80 -4.69
N THR A 121 -9.76 13.99 -5.21
CA THR A 121 -10.18 15.15 -4.40
C THR A 121 -11.43 14.83 -3.57
N ARG A 122 -12.50 14.29 -4.19
CA ARG A 122 -13.75 13.92 -3.49
C ARG A 122 -13.49 12.96 -2.33
N ILE A 123 -12.63 11.95 -2.54
CA ILE A 123 -12.28 10.97 -1.50
C ILE A 123 -11.51 11.66 -0.35
N ALA A 124 -10.55 12.52 -0.69
CA ALA A 124 -9.74 13.21 0.32
C ALA A 124 -10.56 14.21 1.15
N GLU A 125 -11.54 14.89 0.55
CA GLU A 125 -12.46 15.81 1.23
C GLU A 125 -13.41 15.11 2.21
N ALA A 126 -13.70 13.82 1.99
CA ALA A 126 -14.56 13.03 2.87
C ALA A 126 -13.85 12.55 4.14
N LEU A 127 -12.53 12.73 4.26
CA LEU A 127 -11.77 12.27 5.42
C LEU A 127 -12.04 13.13 6.66
N PRO A 128 -12.22 12.53 7.85
CA PRO A 128 -12.27 13.27 9.10
C PRO A 128 -10.90 13.84 9.47
N ALA A 129 -10.89 14.81 10.39
CA ALA A 129 -9.65 15.40 10.90
C ALA A 129 -8.71 14.32 11.47
N GLY A 130 -7.42 14.42 11.14
CA GLY A 130 -6.38 13.48 11.58
C GLY A 130 -6.29 12.19 10.74
N ALA A 131 -7.24 11.92 9.85
CA ALA A 131 -7.13 10.86 8.85
C ALA A 131 -6.35 11.34 7.60
N ARG A 132 -5.91 10.39 6.79
CA ARG A 132 -5.11 10.65 5.60
C ARG A 132 -5.42 9.63 4.51
N LEU A 133 -5.28 10.07 3.26
CA LEU A 133 -5.36 9.22 2.09
C LEU A 133 -3.95 8.87 1.61
N GLN A 134 -3.57 7.61 1.72
CA GLN A 134 -2.32 7.09 1.20
C GLN A 134 -2.53 6.56 -0.22
N VAL A 135 -1.89 7.21 -1.19
CA VAL A 135 -1.88 6.74 -2.58
C VAL A 135 -0.71 5.77 -2.79
N GLY A 136 -1.01 4.61 -3.36
CA GLY A 136 -0.04 3.60 -3.73
C GLY A 136 0.77 3.97 -4.97
N ALA A 137 1.94 3.35 -5.10
CA ALA A 137 2.79 3.46 -6.29
C ALA A 137 2.54 2.25 -7.17
N GLU A 138 2.26 2.49 -8.44
CA GLU A 138 1.98 1.44 -9.42
C GLU A 138 3.20 1.25 -10.36
N GLN A 139 3.00 0.77 -11.58
CA GLN A 139 4.05 0.63 -12.59
C GLN A 139 4.72 1.97 -12.90
N ALA A 140 5.99 1.94 -13.32
CA ALA A 140 6.79 3.14 -13.57
C ALA A 140 6.18 4.07 -14.64
N GLU A 141 5.46 3.53 -15.62
CA GLU A 141 4.75 4.29 -16.66
C GLU A 141 3.55 5.12 -16.13
N ARG A 142 3.06 4.79 -14.94
CA ARG A 142 1.98 5.51 -14.24
C ARG A 142 2.52 6.59 -13.29
N ALA A 143 3.81 6.56 -12.96
CA ALA A 143 4.40 7.40 -11.91
C ALA A 143 4.10 8.89 -12.09
N ASP A 144 4.30 9.47 -13.27
CA ASP A 144 4.06 10.91 -13.48
C ASP A 144 2.60 11.31 -13.27
N ARG A 145 1.65 10.46 -13.70
CA ARG A 145 0.22 10.71 -13.53
C ARG A 145 -0.22 10.56 -12.09
N ILE A 146 0.34 9.59 -11.36
CA ILE A 146 0.09 9.39 -9.93
C ILE A 146 0.62 10.57 -9.13
N LEU A 147 1.90 10.88 -9.27
CA LEU A 147 2.56 11.94 -8.51
C LEU A 147 1.97 13.32 -8.84
N GLY A 148 1.67 13.57 -10.12
CA GLY A 148 1.00 14.80 -10.54
C GLY A 148 -0.38 14.97 -9.89
N SER A 149 -1.16 13.88 -9.79
CA SER A 149 -2.46 13.90 -9.13
C SER A 149 -2.34 14.15 -7.62
N VAL A 150 -1.43 13.44 -6.95
CA VAL A 150 -1.20 13.60 -5.50
C VAL A 150 -0.74 15.01 -5.17
N ILE A 151 0.26 15.55 -5.88
CA ILE A 151 0.76 16.91 -5.65
C ILE A 151 -0.33 17.95 -5.90
N ALA A 152 -1.14 17.79 -6.95
CA ALA A 152 -2.25 18.70 -7.23
C ALA A 152 -3.30 18.72 -6.11
N VAL A 153 -3.63 17.56 -5.56
CA VAL A 153 -4.59 17.45 -4.44
C VAL A 153 -3.96 17.94 -3.12
N ALA A 154 -2.68 17.65 -2.86
CA ALA A 154 -1.98 18.15 -1.68
C ALA A 154 -1.98 19.69 -1.62
N LYS A 155 -1.83 20.36 -2.77
CA LYS A 155 -1.85 21.83 -2.88
C LYS A 155 -3.19 22.47 -2.47
N THR A 156 -4.29 21.71 -2.40
CA THR A 156 -5.57 22.21 -1.88
C THR A 156 -5.67 22.12 -0.35
N GLY A 157 -4.63 21.63 0.33
CA GLY A 157 -4.61 21.37 1.77
C GLY A 157 -5.19 20.01 2.17
N ALA A 158 -5.58 19.18 1.20
CA ALA A 158 -6.13 17.86 1.47
C ALA A 158 -5.06 16.91 2.07
N PRO A 159 -5.43 16.05 3.04
CA PRO A 159 -4.48 15.18 3.73
C PRO A 159 -4.17 13.95 2.86
N VAL A 160 -3.33 14.12 1.85
CA VAL A 160 -2.87 13.04 0.94
C VAL A 160 -1.40 12.72 1.15
N SER A 161 -1.04 11.46 0.92
CA SER A 161 0.32 10.93 0.94
C SER A 161 0.61 10.10 -0.30
N ALA A 162 1.88 9.94 -0.61
CA ALA A 162 2.34 9.17 -1.77
C ALA A 162 3.23 8.01 -1.34
N THR A 163 3.30 7.00 -2.19
CA THR A 163 4.27 5.90 -2.05
C THR A 163 5.39 6.12 -3.07
N VAL A 164 6.64 5.87 -2.67
CA VAL A 164 7.82 5.92 -3.55
C VAL A 164 8.51 4.57 -3.54
N GLN A 165 8.90 4.08 -4.72
CA GLN A 165 9.54 2.77 -4.91
C GLN A 165 11.05 2.94 -5.04
N ALA A 166 11.82 2.51 -4.04
CA ALA A 166 13.27 2.66 -4.02
C ALA A 166 13.98 1.99 -5.22
N ASN A 167 13.40 0.95 -5.82
CA ASN A 167 14.00 0.28 -6.97
C ASN A 167 14.01 1.11 -8.26
N LEU A 168 13.22 2.18 -8.40
CA LEU A 168 13.23 2.97 -9.63
C LEU A 168 14.37 4.00 -9.61
N LYS A 169 15.15 4.08 -10.70
CA LYS A 169 16.25 5.05 -10.83
C LYS A 169 15.78 6.51 -10.80
N ARG A 170 14.51 6.76 -11.10
CA ARG A 170 13.86 8.08 -11.05
C ARG A 170 13.44 8.51 -9.64
N SER A 171 13.40 7.59 -8.68
CA SER A 171 12.82 7.82 -7.36
C SER A 171 13.43 8.95 -6.55
N PRO A 172 14.75 9.22 -6.57
CA PRO A 172 15.28 10.39 -5.87
C PRO A 172 14.65 11.71 -6.33
N SER A 173 14.51 11.89 -7.65
CA SER A 173 13.87 13.09 -8.23
C SER A 173 12.38 13.18 -7.86
N ASP A 174 11.66 12.06 -7.97
CA ASP A 174 10.23 12.02 -7.63
C ASP A 174 9.98 12.24 -6.14
N ALA A 175 10.82 11.71 -5.27
CA ALA A 175 10.72 11.88 -3.82
C ALA A 175 11.00 13.33 -3.41
N ASN A 176 11.99 13.98 -4.03
CA ASN A 176 12.26 15.41 -3.81
C ASN A 176 11.08 16.28 -4.24
N ARG A 177 10.46 16.00 -5.39
CA ARG A 177 9.24 16.71 -5.84
C ARG A 177 8.07 16.58 -4.85
N LEU A 178 7.92 15.42 -4.22
CA LEU A 178 6.90 15.19 -3.19
C LEU A 178 7.23 15.92 -1.89
N ALA A 179 8.48 15.85 -1.45
CA ALA A 179 8.97 16.53 -0.25
C ALA A 179 8.83 18.05 -0.37
N ASP A 180 9.22 18.64 -1.50
CA ASP A 180 9.05 20.07 -1.80
C ASP A 180 7.58 20.50 -1.79
N ALA A 181 6.67 19.58 -2.14
CA ALA A 181 5.22 19.81 -2.10
C ALA A 181 4.60 19.52 -0.71
N GLY A 182 5.41 19.19 0.31
CA GLY A 182 4.94 18.86 1.66
C GLY A 182 4.13 17.56 1.74
N VAL A 183 4.27 16.65 0.77
CA VAL A 183 3.56 15.37 0.75
C VAL A 183 4.35 14.32 1.55
N PRO A 184 3.80 13.73 2.61
CA PRO A 184 4.48 12.65 3.32
C PRO A 184 4.58 11.39 2.46
N ILE A 185 5.71 10.69 2.60
CA ILE A 185 6.14 9.59 1.73
C ILE A 185 6.15 8.28 2.51
N ARG A 186 5.50 7.26 1.94
CA ARG A 186 5.75 5.86 2.27
C ARG A 186 6.82 5.32 1.32
N LEU A 187 8.00 4.98 1.85
CA LEU A 187 9.08 4.40 1.05
C LEU A 187 8.99 2.87 1.05
N VAL A 188 8.94 2.26 -0.14
CA VAL A 188 8.88 0.79 -0.33
C VAL A 188 10.02 0.34 -1.25
N LYS A 189 10.37 -0.96 -1.27
CA LYS A 189 11.34 -1.48 -2.26
C LYS A 189 10.82 -1.37 -3.70
N GLY A 190 9.52 -1.60 -3.90
CA GLY A 190 8.87 -1.69 -5.22
C GLY A 190 8.38 -3.12 -5.50
N ALA A 191 7.14 -3.25 -6.00
CA ALA A 191 6.46 -4.54 -6.16
C ALA A 191 6.28 -4.97 -7.63
N TYR A 192 6.57 -4.08 -8.59
CA TYR A 192 6.37 -4.33 -10.02
C TYR A 192 7.66 -4.79 -10.68
N LEU A 193 7.51 -5.64 -11.70
CA LEU A 193 8.62 -6.11 -12.53
C LEU A 193 8.90 -5.06 -13.61
N GLU A 194 10.01 -4.35 -13.45
CA GLU A 194 10.42 -3.25 -14.32
C GLU A 194 11.69 -3.60 -15.09
N LYS A 195 11.92 -2.91 -16.22
CA LYS A 195 13.10 -3.16 -17.05
C LYS A 195 14.39 -2.74 -16.31
N PRO A 196 15.51 -3.46 -16.45
CA PRO A 196 16.80 -3.09 -15.83
C PRO A 196 17.32 -1.70 -16.23
N SER A 197 16.86 -1.17 -17.37
CA SER A 197 17.18 0.19 -17.80
C SER A 197 16.63 1.26 -16.86
N ILE A 198 15.47 1.01 -16.23
CA ILE A 198 14.75 1.99 -15.39
C ILE A 198 14.72 1.61 -13.90
N ALA A 199 15.03 0.35 -13.56
CA ALA A 199 14.99 -0.13 -12.19
C ALA A 199 16.27 -0.86 -11.78
N HIS A 200 16.62 -0.74 -10.50
CA HIS A 200 17.63 -1.53 -9.81
C HIS A 200 17.17 -2.99 -9.70
N ALA A 201 18.12 -3.91 -9.77
CA ALA A 201 17.84 -5.33 -9.58
C ALA A 201 17.45 -5.63 -8.13
N SER A 202 16.53 -6.57 -7.93
CA SER A 202 16.12 -7.01 -6.59
C SER A 202 17.29 -7.61 -5.81
N GLY A 203 17.35 -7.31 -4.51
CA GLY A 203 18.45 -7.64 -3.62
C GLY A 203 19.27 -6.40 -3.28
N GLU A 204 20.59 -6.59 -3.12
CA GLU A 204 21.52 -5.55 -2.69
C GLU A 204 21.37 -4.20 -3.43
N PRO A 205 21.22 -4.12 -4.78
CA PRO A 205 21.09 -2.83 -5.46
C PRO A 205 19.86 -2.03 -5.03
N THR A 206 18.71 -2.70 -4.87
CA THR A 206 17.48 -2.06 -4.37
C THR A 206 17.56 -1.75 -2.88
N ASP A 207 18.25 -2.59 -2.10
CA ASP A 207 18.43 -2.39 -0.67
C ASP A 207 19.29 -1.15 -0.38
N LEU A 208 20.39 -0.96 -1.14
CA LEU A 208 21.21 0.25 -1.09
C LEU A 208 20.40 1.49 -1.49
N ALA A 209 19.66 1.42 -2.60
CA ALA A 209 18.80 2.53 -3.04
C ALA A 209 17.73 2.89 -1.99
N PHE A 210 17.19 1.91 -1.26
CA PHE A 210 16.24 2.13 -0.17
C PHE A 210 16.90 2.84 1.02
N LEU A 211 18.10 2.43 1.43
CA LEU A 211 18.86 3.06 2.50
C LEU A 211 19.22 4.51 2.15
N ASP A 212 19.79 4.73 0.97
CA ASP A 212 20.24 6.04 0.51
C ASP A 212 19.07 7.04 0.48
N LEU A 213 17.95 6.64 -0.11
CA LEU A 213 16.77 7.49 -0.23
C LEU A 213 16.11 7.75 1.13
N ALA A 214 16.07 6.76 2.05
CA ALA A 214 15.57 6.97 3.40
C ALA A 214 16.40 8.02 4.16
N HIS A 215 17.73 7.94 4.06
CA HIS A 215 18.64 8.91 4.67
C HIS A 215 18.51 10.31 4.05
N GLU A 216 18.38 10.40 2.73
CA GLU A 216 18.16 11.68 2.02
C GLU A 216 16.88 12.36 2.49
N LEU A 217 15.76 11.65 2.44
CA LEU A 217 14.45 12.19 2.82
C LEU A 217 14.36 12.59 4.29
N HIS A 218 14.92 11.76 5.18
CA HIS A 218 14.95 12.09 6.60
C HIS A 218 15.81 13.33 6.88
N ARG A 219 16.98 13.45 6.25
CA ARG A 219 17.84 14.64 6.39
C ARG A 219 17.17 15.91 5.88
N ALA A 220 16.35 15.80 4.83
CA ALA A 220 15.56 16.90 4.30
C ALA A 220 14.33 17.25 5.17
N GLY A 221 14.07 16.50 6.24
CA GLY A 221 12.91 16.73 7.11
C GLY A 221 11.58 16.32 6.50
N ALA A 222 11.58 15.49 5.45
CA ALA A 222 10.36 14.99 4.83
C ALA A 222 9.60 14.06 5.78
N GLY A 223 8.26 14.11 5.76
CA GLY A 223 7.44 13.12 6.44
C GLY A 223 7.66 11.75 5.80
N LEU A 224 8.19 10.78 6.56
CA LEU A 224 8.65 9.49 6.03
C LEU A 224 8.15 8.31 6.87
N ALA A 225 7.69 7.26 6.21
CA ALA A 225 7.44 5.95 6.81
C ALA A 225 8.05 4.82 5.98
N LEU A 226 8.58 3.80 6.65
CA LEU A 226 9.26 2.66 6.03
C LEU A 226 8.25 1.53 5.74
N GLY A 227 7.84 1.37 4.49
CA GLY A 227 7.03 0.23 4.05
C GLY A 227 7.87 -0.99 3.75
N THR A 228 8.25 -1.74 4.80
CA THR A 228 9.12 -2.92 4.66
C THR A 228 8.88 -4.00 5.72
N HIS A 229 9.08 -5.25 5.32
CA HIS A 229 9.14 -6.42 6.21
C HIS A 229 10.56 -6.90 6.45
N ASP A 230 11.54 -6.30 5.77
CA ASP A 230 12.95 -6.66 5.89
C ASP A 230 13.47 -6.21 7.27
N PRO A 231 13.77 -7.15 8.18
CA PRO A 231 14.18 -6.78 9.53
C PRO A 231 15.56 -6.12 9.55
N VAL A 232 16.45 -6.46 8.62
CA VAL A 232 17.81 -5.91 8.61
C VAL A 232 17.75 -4.43 8.22
N LEU A 233 17.09 -4.12 7.11
CA LEU A 233 16.92 -2.73 6.66
C LEU A 233 16.13 -1.90 7.67
N ARG A 234 15.02 -2.45 8.16
CA ARG A 234 14.16 -1.77 9.13
C ARG A 234 14.91 -1.41 10.41
N GLU A 235 15.61 -2.35 11.03
CA GLU A 235 16.30 -2.10 12.31
C GLU A 235 17.50 -1.16 12.12
N ALA A 236 18.23 -1.29 11.00
CA ALA A 236 19.30 -0.36 10.67
C ALA A 236 18.80 1.08 10.55
N LEU A 237 17.68 1.30 9.84
CA LEU A 237 17.10 2.63 9.65
C LEU A 237 16.41 3.17 10.90
N LEU A 238 15.69 2.35 11.67
CA LEU A 238 15.11 2.78 12.95
C LEU A 238 16.17 3.27 13.94
N ARG A 239 17.36 2.64 13.92
CA ARG A 239 18.50 3.09 14.73
C ARG A 239 19.10 4.39 14.23
N ALA A 240 19.15 4.59 12.92
CA ALA A 240 19.83 5.74 12.31
C ALA A 240 18.92 6.97 12.13
N LEU A 241 17.61 6.78 12.02
CA LEU A 241 16.61 7.79 11.68
C LEU A 241 15.56 7.89 12.80
N PRO A 242 15.80 8.68 13.86
CA PRO A 242 14.89 8.76 15.01
C PRO A 242 13.52 9.32 14.60
N GLY A 243 12.45 8.78 15.20
CA GLY A 243 11.08 9.24 14.97
C GLY A 243 10.40 8.72 13.70
N ILE A 244 11.08 7.92 12.88
CA ILE A 244 10.48 7.31 11.69
C ILE A 244 9.50 6.18 12.07
N GLY A 245 8.39 6.08 11.34
CA GLY A 245 7.41 4.99 11.48
C GLY A 245 7.67 3.83 10.52
N VAL A 246 7.02 2.68 10.79
CA VAL A 246 7.07 1.49 9.95
C VAL A 246 5.67 1.12 9.47
N GLU A 247 5.58 0.70 8.21
CA GLU A 247 4.36 0.24 7.58
C GLU A 247 4.50 -1.21 7.14
N MET A 248 3.56 -2.06 7.53
CA MET A 248 3.59 -3.50 7.28
C MET A 248 2.26 -3.98 6.72
N LEU A 249 2.30 -5.07 5.95
CA LEU A 249 1.12 -5.74 5.41
C LEU A 249 0.48 -6.64 6.48
N LEU A 250 -0.86 -6.69 6.50
CA LEU A 250 -1.61 -7.57 7.37
C LEU A 250 -1.17 -9.04 7.22
N GLY A 251 -0.91 -9.70 8.35
CA GLY A 251 -0.58 -11.13 8.41
C GLY A 251 0.86 -11.51 8.05
N VAL A 252 1.66 -10.54 7.60
CA VAL A 252 3.09 -10.73 7.26
C VAL A 252 3.94 -10.28 8.44
N ARG A 253 4.65 -11.23 9.07
CA ARG A 253 5.47 -11.02 10.28
C ARG A 253 4.73 -10.25 11.40
N PRO A 254 3.52 -10.68 11.82
CA PRO A 254 2.73 -9.97 12.85
C PRO A 254 3.41 -9.92 14.23
N GLU A 255 4.33 -10.84 14.50
CA GLU A 255 5.22 -10.80 15.66
C GLU A 255 6.20 -9.60 15.62
N ASP A 256 6.77 -9.29 14.46
CA ASP A 256 7.63 -8.11 14.30
C ASP A 256 6.84 -6.83 14.57
N ALA A 257 5.63 -6.71 14.01
CA ALA A 257 4.76 -5.54 14.24
C ALA A 257 4.48 -5.32 15.74
N ARG A 258 4.15 -6.39 16.47
CA ARG A 258 3.92 -6.34 17.93
C ARG A 258 5.19 -5.98 18.70
N ALA A 259 6.34 -6.54 18.32
CA ALA A 259 7.62 -6.24 18.95
C ALA A 259 8.04 -4.77 18.74
N LEU A 260 7.78 -4.21 17.56
CA LEU A 260 8.00 -2.79 17.25
C LEU A 260 7.08 -1.88 18.08
N ALA A 261 5.79 -2.20 18.17
CA ALA A 261 4.85 -1.45 18.99
C ALA A 261 5.24 -1.46 20.48
N ALA A 262 5.69 -2.60 21.01
CA ALA A 262 6.19 -2.72 22.39
C ALA A 262 7.45 -1.86 22.65
N ARG A 263 8.18 -1.47 21.60
CA ARG A 263 9.32 -0.55 21.64
C ARG A 263 8.91 0.91 21.38
N ASN A 264 7.62 1.22 21.37
CA ASN A 264 7.05 2.53 21.03
C ASN A 264 7.42 3.02 19.62
N VAL A 265 7.72 2.11 18.68
CA VAL A 265 7.83 2.46 17.26
C VAL A 265 6.42 2.58 16.70
N ALA A 266 6.13 3.68 15.99
CA ALA A 266 4.86 3.85 15.30
C ALA A 266 4.73 2.82 14.16
N VAL A 267 3.75 1.92 14.25
CA VAL A 267 3.50 0.89 13.25
C VAL A 267 2.10 1.04 12.65
N ARG A 268 2.04 1.03 11.31
CA ARG A 268 0.79 1.03 10.55
C ARG A 268 0.65 -0.27 9.76
N ILE A 269 -0.48 -0.94 9.91
CA ILE A 269 -0.81 -2.15 9.17
C ILE A 269 -1.70 -1.80 7.98
N TYR A 270 -1.31 -2.22 6.78
CA TYR A 270 -2.15 -2.18 5.59
C TYR A 270 -3.20 -3.29 5.65
N VAL A 271 -4.48 -2.91 5.64
CA VAL A 271 -5.65 -3.76 5.91
C VAL A 271 -6.56 -3.77 4.67
N PRO A 272 -6.35 -4.71 3.74
CA PRO A 272 -7.19 -4.83 2.55
C PRO A 272 -8.48 -5.58 2.86
N TYR A 273 -9.57 -5.18 2.21
CA TYR A 273 -10.85 -5.88 2.21
C TYR A 273 -11.50 -5.83 0.83
N GLY A 274 -12.50 -6.69 0.62
CA GLY A 274 -13.31 -6.68 -0.60
C GLY A 274 -13.32 -8.02 -1.32
N ASN A 275 -14.07 -8.07 -2.42
CA ASN A 275 -14.31 -9.30 -3.18
C ASN A 275 -13.10 -9.74 -4.02
N ASN A 276 -12.13 -8.87 -4.26
CA ASN A 276 -10.90 -9.15 -5.00
C ASN A 276 -9.79 -9.81 -4.15
N TRP A 277 -10.15 -10.36 -2.99
CA TRP A 277 -9.22 -10.93 -2.00
C TRP A 277 -8.30 -12.03 -2.54
N PHE A 278 -8.76 -12.84 -3.50
CA PHE A 278 -8.02 -14.02 -3.96
C PHE A 278 -6.67 -13.64 -4.60
N ARG A 279 -6.68 -12.67 -5.52
CA ARG A 279 -5.47 -12.17 -6.19
C ARG A 279 -4.48 -11.58 -5.19
N TYR A 280 -5.01 -10.80 -4.25
CA TYR A 280 -4.20 -10.19 -3.19
C TYR A 280 -3.54 -11.25 -2.30
N ALA A 281 -4.33 -12.17 -1.74
CA ALA A 281 -3.84 -13.20 -0.83
C ALA A 281 -2.78 -14.11 -1.47
N MET A 282 -2.96 -14.45 -2.76
CA MET A 282 -1.99 -15.26 -3.50
C MET A 282 -0.65 -14.54 -3.71
N ARG A 283 -0.66 -13.24 -4.03
CA ARG A 283 0.55 -12.40 -4.08
C ARG A 283 1.29 -12.42 -2.73
N ARG A 284 0.57 -12.23 -1.62
CA ARG A 284 1.15 -12.21 -0.27
C ARG A 284 1.70 -13.58 0.16
N LEU A 285 1.06 -14.67 -0.21
CA LEU A 285 1.57 -16.02 0.04
C LEU A 285 2.91 -16.28 -0.68
N ALA A 286 3.04 -15.78 -1.92
CA ALA A 286 4.28 -15.92 -2.69
C ALA A 286 5.43 -15.07 -2.11
N GLU A 287 5.12 -13.88 -1.60
CA GLU A 287 6.10 -12.92 -1.10
C GLU A 287 6.53 -13.17 0.36
N SER A 288 5.60 -13.58 1.24
CA SER A 288 5.91 -13.92 2.64
C SER A 288 6.91 -15.07 2.81
N ARG A 289 7.15 -15.84 1.74
CA ARG A 289 8.17 -16.90 1.71
C ARG A 289 9.55 -16.42 1.21
N ARG A 290 9.66 -15.16 0.80
CA ARG A 290 10.89 -14.55 0.25
C ARG A 290 11.60 -13.62 1.24
N THR A 291 10.91 -13.17 2.29
CA THR A 291 11.39 -12.22 3.32
C THR A 291 11.47 -12.90 4.68
#